data_AF-A0A3D2YTZ0-F1
#
_entry.id   AF-A0A3D2YTZ0-F1
#
_cell.length_a   1.000
_cell.length_b   1.000
_cell.length_c   1.000
_cell.angle_alpha   90.00
_cell.angle_beta   90.00
_cell.angle_gamma   90.00
#
_symmetry.space_group_name_H-M   'P 1'
#
loop_
_entity.id
_entity.type
_entity.pdbx_description
1 polymer ?
#
loop_
_entity_poly.entity_id
_entity_poly.type
_entity_poly.pdbx_seq_one_letter_code
_entity_poly.pdbx_strand_id
1 'polypeptide(L)'
;YTLFANLLPNGNLLFYTSAPSEPGPMTEIGGHSGGLVELDWDGNLVWQLENPWLHHDFQRLPNGNTLALMWEEMSSDTTFRVNGGFTTAEDPVHMLGDVVREFNPKGEVVHEWKSWEHLSFDEDII
;
A
#
# COMPACT_ATOMS: atom_id res chain seq x y z
N TYR A 1 12.48 0.40 -9.05
CA TYR A 1 12.09 -0.74 -8.20
C TYR A 1 12.59 -0.47 -6.80
N THR A 2 11.68 -0.24 -5.85
CA THR A 2 12.05 -0.12 -4.44
C THR A 2 11.96 -1.52 -3.85
N LEU A 3 13.11 -2.17 -3.66
CA LEU A 3 13.20 -3.40 -2.89
C LEU A 3 13.45 -2.98 -1.44
N PHE A 4 12.38 -2.94 -0.65
CA PHE A 4 12.42 -2.66 0.78
C PHE A 4 12.22 -3.97 1.55
N ALA A 5 13.06 -4.20 2.56
CA ALA A 5 13.08 -5.42 3.35
C ALA A 5 13.43 -5.10 4.82
N ASN A 6 12.77 -5.79 5.75
CA ASN A 6 12.97 -5.67 7.18
C ASN A 6 13.39 -7.02 7.77
N LEU A 7 14.48 -7.02 8.55
CA LEU A 7 14.83 -8.15 9.41
C LEU A 7 13.98 -8.09 10.69
N LEU A 8 13.18 -9.11 10.92
CA LEU A 8 12.30 -9.20 12.07
C LEU A 8 13.05 -9.66 13.33
N PRO A 9 12.55 -9.36 14.55
CA PRO A 9 13.20 -9.76 15.80
C PRO A 9 13.39 -11.27 15.98
N ASN A 10 12.59 -12.10 15.31
CA ASN A 10 12.70 -13.56 15.30
C ASN A 10 13.76 -14.09 14.30
N GLY A 11 14.43 -13.20 13.55
CA GLY A 11 15.42 -13.56 12.54
C GLY A 11 14.87 -13.77 11.13
N ASN A 12 13.55 -13.66 10.95
CA ASN A 12 12.92 -13.81 9.63
C ASN A 12 13.07 -12.53 8.80
N LEU A 13 13.08 -12.67 7.47
CA LEU A 13 13.10 -11.55 6.55
C LEU A 13 11.69 -11.28 6.00
N LEU A 14 11.17 -10.07 6.18
CA LEU A 14 9.92 -9.61 5.59
C LEU A 14 10.22 -8.59 4.48
N PHE A 15 9.68 -8.78 3.27
CA PHE A 15 10.00 -7.93 2.12
C PHE A 15 8.90 -7.96 1.05
N TYR A 16 8.95 -7.00 0.14
CA TYR A 16 8.04 -6.93 -1.00
C TYR A 16 8.31 -7.99 -2.07
N THR A 17 7.25 -8.53 -2.64
CA THR A 17 7.33 -9.28 -3.89
C THR A 17 7.37 -8.34 -5.09
N SER A 18 7.82 -8.86 -6.24
CA SER A 18 7.74 -8.14 -7.50
C SER A 18 6.29 -7.73 -7.80
N ALA A 19 6.14 -6.57 -8.45
CA ALA A 19 4.86 -6.15 -9.00
C ALA A 19 4.22 -7.26 -9.86
N PRO A 20 2.89 -7.39 -9.87
CA PRO A 20 2.19 -8.27 -10.79
C PRO A 20 2.48 -7.89 -12.24
N SER A 21 2.42 -8.87 -13.14
CA SER A 21 2.62 -8.65 -14.58
C SER A 21 1.44 -7.95 -15.25
N GLU A 22 0.25 -8.10 -14.69
CA GLU A 22 -0.97 -7.47 -15.22
C GLU A 22 -0.98 -5.98 -14.88
N PRO A 23 -1.21 -5.10 -15.88
CA PRO A 23 -1.29 -3.68 -15.64
C PRO A 23 -2.56 -3.30 -14.87
N GLY A 24 -2.45 -2.29 -14.01
CA GLY A 24 -3.55 -1.65 -13.28
C GLY A 24 -3.29 -0.16 -13.12
N PRO A 25 -4.19 0.58 -12.44
CA PRO A 25 -4.13 2.03 -12.33
C PRO A 25 -2.80 2.57 -11.75
N MET A 26 -2.14 1.76 -10.92
CA MET A 26 -0.89 2.08 -10.25
C MET A 26 0.38 1.64 -11.01
N THR A 27 0.26 0.94 -12.15
CA THR A 27 1.40 0.26 -12.79
C THR A 27 2.54 1.20 -13.21
N GLU A 28 2.21 2.42 -13.65
CA GLU A 28 3.20 3.42 -14.06
C GLU A 28 3.69 4.29 -12.88
N ILE A 29 3.20 4.04 -11.67
CA ILE A 29 3.57 4.77 -10.46
C ILE A 29 4.64 3.98 -9.71
N GLY A 30 5.73 4.67 -9.36
CA GLY A 30 6.83 4.06 -8.63
C GLY A 30 6.39 3.50 -7.27
N GLY A 31 7.02 2.42 -6.82
CA GLY A 31 6.74 1.81 -5.52
C GLY A 31 5.77 0.62 -5.55
N HIS A 32 5.18 0.32 -6.71
CA HIS A 32 4.27 -0.80 -6.92
C HIS A 32 4.91 -2.17 -6.60
N SER A 33 4.18 -3.00 -5.86
CA SER A 33 4.56 -4.36 -5.46
C SER A 33 3.37 -5.33 -5.59
N GLY A 34 3.65 -6.63 -5.66
CA GLY A 34 2.58 -7.66 -5.73
C GLY A 34 2.10 -8.13 -4.37
N GLY A 35 2.78 -7.76 -3.29
CA GLY A 35 2.59 -8.41 -2.00
C GLY A 35 3.77 -8.29 -1.05
N LEU A 36 3.63 -8.93 0.10
CA LEU A 36 4.67 -9.13 1.11
C LEU A 36 4.91 -10.62 1.33
N VAL A 37 6.17 -10.96 1.59
CA VAL A 37 6.59 -12.32 1.95
C VAL A 37 7.49 -12.27 3.17
N GLU A 38 7.23 -13.17 4.12
CA GLU A 38 8.11 -13.47 5.24
C GLU A 38 8.79 -14.83 5.01
N LEU A 39 10.12 -14.83 5.00
CA LEU A 39 10.93 -16.05 4.94
C LEU A 39 11.69 -16.27 6.24
N ASP A 40 11.85 -17.52 6.64
CA ASP A 40 12.80 -17.89 7.70
C ASP A 40 14.25 -17.90 7.19
N TRP A 41 15.18 -18.17 8.09
CA TRP A 41 16.62 -18.19 7.79
C TRP A 41 17.02 -19.23 6.74
N ASP A 42 16.27 -20.32 6.64
CA ASP A 42 16.50 -21.39 5.67
C ASP A 42 15.81 -21.11 4.32
N GLY A 43 15.11 -19.99 4.20
CA GLY A 43 14.39 -19.56 3.01
C GLY A 43 13.00 -20.18 2.86
N ASN A 44 12.44 -20.79 3.91
CA ASN A 44 11.09 -21.32 3.86
C ASN A 44 10.06 -20.19 4.03
N LEU A 45 8.94 -20.30 3.31
CA LEU A 45 7.82 -19.38 3.44
C LEU A 45 7.14 -19.54 4.80
N VAL A 46 7.12 -18.45 5.57
CA VAL A 46 6.45 -18.37 6.88
C VAL A 46 5.08 -17.70 6.74
N TRP A 47 5.00 -16.63 5.96
CA TRP A 47 3.78 -15.84 5.77
C TRP A 47 3.81 -15.11 4.44
N GLN A 48 2.63 -14.87 3.85
CA GLN A 48 2.47 -14.03 2.66
C GLN A 48 1.21 -13.19 2.74
N LEU A 49 1.25 -12.05 2.07
CA LEU A 49 0.09 -11.23 1.73
C LEU A 49 0.20 -10.85 0.25
N GLU A 50 -0.69 -11.39 -0.57
CA GLU A 50 -0.83 -10.98 -1.96
C GLU A 50 -1.74 -9.76 -2.02
N ASN A 51 -1.22 -8.63 -2.48
CA ASN A 51 -1.99 -7.42 -2.66
C ASN A 51 -1.27 -6.50 -3.66
N PRO A 52 -1.80 -6.32 -4.88
CA PRO A 52 -1.15 -5.53 -5.93
C PRO A 52 -1.18 -4.02 -5.67
N TRP A 53 -1.88 -3.57 -4.63
CA TRP A 53 -2.02 -2.15 -4.31
C TRP A 53 -0.96 -1.65 -3.34
N LEU A 54 -0.14 -2.54 -2.79
CA LEU A 54 0.90 -2.19 -1.82
C LEU A 54 1.99 -1.34 -2.44
N HIS A 55 2.38 -0.30 -1.71
CA HIS A 55 3.47 0.57 -2.11
C HIS A 55 4.27 1.09 -0.92
N HIS A 56 5.52 1.44 -1.21
CA HIS A 56 6.49 2.14 -0.36
C HIS A 56 6.85 1.56 1.02
N ASP A 57 5.89 1.31 1.92
CA ASP A 57 6.18 0.96 3.32
C ASP A 57 5.30 -0.16 3.92
N PHE A 58 5.89 -0.89 4.87
CA PHE A 58 5.24 -1.88 5.72
C PHE A 58 5.98 -2.05 7.05
N GLN A 59 5.24 -2.49 8.08
CA GLN A 59 5.79 -2.78 9.39
C GLN A 59 5.08 -3.95 10.06
N ARG A 60 5.84 -4.95 10.52
CA ARG A 60 5.34 -5.97 11.45
C ARG A 60 5.21 -5.35 12.85
N LEU A 61 4.03 -5.43 13.43
CA LEU A 61 3.70 -4.91 14.75
C LEU A 61 4.00 -5.95 15.86
N PRO A 62 4.20 -5.51 17.12
CA PRO A 62 4.47 -6.42 18.24
C PRO A 62 3.36 -7.43 18.53
N ASN A 63 2.11 -7.15 18.13
CA ASN A 63 0.97 -8.05 18.27
C ASN A 63 0.93 -9.16 17.18
N GLY A 64 1.88 -9.15 16.23
CA GLY A 64 1.94 -10.09 15.11
C GLY A 64 1.22 -9.63 13.84
N ASN A 65 0.48 -8.51 13.90
CA ASN A 65 -0.18 -7.94 12.72
C ASN A 65 0.83 -7.20 11.84
N THR A 66 0.50 -7.03 10.56
CA THR A 66 1.32 -6.27 9.60
C THR A 66 0.58 -5.01 9.18
N LEU A 67 1.16 -3.85 9.47
CA LEU A 67 0.71 -2.57 8.93
C LEU A 67 1.34 -2.39 7.55
N ALA A 68 0.56 -1.97 6.55
CA ALA A 68 1.10 -1.71 5.23
C ALA A 68 0.38 -0.55 4.54
N LEU A 69 1.15 0.19 3.73
CA LEU A 69 0.66 1.28 2.91
C LEU A 69 0.26 0.76 1.53
N MET A 70 -0.89 1.21 1.04
CA MET A 70 -1.40 0.87 -0.28
C MET A 70 -2.17 2.01 -0.92
N TRP A 71 -2.36 1.89 -2.22
CA TRP A 71 -3.26 2.75 -2.96
C TRP A 71 -4.69 2.22 -2.86
N GLU A 72 -5.63 3.15 -2.99
CA GLU A 72 -7.03 2.86 -3.25
C GLU A 72 -7.58 3.93 -4.18
N GLU A 73 -8.38 3.53 -5.16
CA GLU A 73 -9.09 4.48 -6.02
C GLU A 73 -10.15 5.23 -5.19
N MET A 74 -9.99 6.54 -5.09
CA MET A 74 -10.99 7.39 -4.48
C MET A 74 -12.23 7.47 -5.38
N SER A 75 -13.39 7.69 -4.76
CA SER A 75 -14.61 7.96 -5.53
C SER A 75 -14.43 9.17 -6.45
N SER A 76 -15.16 9.22 -7.56
CA SER A 76 -15.13 10.38 -8.45
C SER A 76 -15.53 11.66 -7.71
N ASP A 77 -16.53 11.58 -6.82
CA ASP A 77 -17.00 12.72 -6.04
C ASP A 77 -15.91 13.24 -5.09
N THR A 78 -15.14 12.35 -4.47
CA THR A 78 -13.98 12.73 -3.65
C THR A 78 -12.88 13.34 -4.52
N THR A 79 -12.59 12.73 -5.67
CA THR A 79 -11.58 13.21 -6.62
C THR A 79 -11.88 14.64 -7.08
N PHE A 80 -13.12 14.94 -7.45
CA PHE A 80 -13.54 16.28 -7.89
C PHE A 80 -13.49 17.35 -6.81
N ARG A 81 -13.39 16.96 -5.53
CA ARG A 81 -13.27 17.90 -4.41
C ARG A 81 -11.81 18.24 -4.08
N VAL A 82 -10.85 17.47 -4.58
CA VAL A 82 -9.43 17.78 -4.40
C VAL A 82 -9.11 19.04 -5.20
N ASN A 83 -8.60 20.05 -4.51
CA ASN A 83 -8.15 21.29 -5.10
C ASN A 83 -6.63 21.30 -5.17
N GLY A 84 -6.06 21.86 -6.25
CA GLY A 84 -4.62 21.88 -6.48
C GLY A 84 -4.20 20.91 -7.58
N GLY A 85 -2.99 20.36 -7.46
CA GLY A 85 -2.42 19.44 -8.43
C GLY A 85 -2.15 19.99 -9.84
N PHE A 86 -1.64 19.12 -10.71
CA PHE A 86 -1.47 19.36 -12.14
C PHE A 86 -2.34 18.35 -12.89
N THR A 87 -3.26 18.83 -13.73
CA THR A 87 -4.21 17.99 -14.46
C THR A 87 -3.95 17.98 -15.96
N THR A 88 -4.01 16.82 -16.58
CA THR A 88 -3.95 16.61 -18.03
C THR A 88 -5.24 15.98 -18.57
N ALA A 89 -5.43 15.99 -19.89
CA ALA A 89 -6.62 15.38 -20.50
C ALA A 89 -6.57 13.85 -20.45
N GLU A 90 -5.38 13.29 -20.24
CA GLU A 90 -5.10 11.87 -20.17
C GLU A 90 -5.24 11.31 -18.74
N ASP A 91 -5.47 12.16 -17.74
CA ASP A 91 -5.56 11.73 -16.35
C ASP A 91 -6.79 10.83 -16.10
N PRO A 92 -6.65 9.79 -15.25
CA PRO A 92 -7.78 8.96 -14.85
C PRO A 92 -8.86 9.75 -14.11
N VAL A 93 -10.11 9.28 -14.22
CA VAL A 93 -11.26 9.85 -13.48
C VAL A 93 -11.10 9.70 -11.97
N HIS A 94 -10.42 8.63 -11.54
CA HIS A 94 -10.20 8.31 -10.13
C HIS A 94 -8.77 8.64 -9.74
N MET A 95 -8.60 9.51 -8.74
CA MET A 95 -7.32 9.67 -8.09
C MET A 95 -7.03 8.48 -7.18
N LEU A 96 -5.76 8.07 -7.10
CA LEU A 96 -5.30 7.13 -6.10
C LEU A 96 -5.02 7.86 -4.79
N GLY A 97 -5.67 7.41 -3.72
CA GLY A 97 -5.40 7.86 -2.36
C GLY A 97 -4.55 6.87 -1.59
N ASP A 98 -3.90 7.35 -0.52
CA ASP A 98 -3.12 6.53 0.39
C ASP A 98 -3.99 5.93 1.51
N VAL A 99 -3.88 4.62 1.66
CA VAL A 99 -4.55 3.85 2.71
C VAL A 99 -3.52 3.07 3.50
N VAL A 100 -3.60 3.16 4.82
CA VAL A 100 -2.83 2.31 5.73
C VAL A 100 -3.78 1.27 6.29
N ARG A 101 -3.48 -0.01 6.09
CA ARG A 101 -4.24 -1.12 6.68
C ARG A 101 -3.39 -1.95 7.60
N GLU A 102 -3.99 -2.38 8.70
CA GLU A 102 -3.44 -3.39 9.59
C GLU A 102 -4.06 -4.74 9.25
N PHE A 103 -3.22 -5.71 8.86
CA PHE A 103 -3.62 -7.08 8.57
C PHE A 103 -3.26 -7.98 9.73
N ASN A 104 -4.19 -8.82 10.17
CA ASN A 104 -3.85 -9.89 11.09
C ASN A 104 -3.01 -11.00 10.40
N PRO A 105 -2.47 -11.99 11.13
CA PRO A 105 -1.67 -13.06 10.52
C PRO A 105 -2.41 -13.91 9.47
N LYS A 106 -3.75 -13.86 9.41
CA LYS A 106 -4.54 -14.52 8.37
C LYS A 106 -4.68 -13.69 7.10
N GLY A 107 -4.14 -12.46 7.08
CA GLY A 107 -4.30 -11.52 5.97
C GLY A 107 -5.62 -10.76 5.98
N GLU A 108 -6.37 -10.80 7.08
CA GLU A 108 -7.63 -10.07 7.21
C GLU A 108 -7.37 -8.65 7.72
N VAL A 109 -8.03 -7.65 7.13
CA VAL A 109 -7.96 -6.25 7.58
C VAL A 109 -8.68 -6.12 8.93
N VAL A 110 -7.97 -5.63 9.95
CA VAL A 110 -8.52 -5.39 11.28
C VAL A 110 -8.60 -3.90 11.64
N HIS A 111 -7.85 -3.06 10.92
CA HIS A 111 -7.92 -1.61 11.02
C HIS A 111 -7.57 -0.98 9.68
N GLU A 112 -8.14 0.19 9.42
CA GLU A 112 -7.96 0.94 8.18
C GLU A 112 -7.93 2.44 8.49
N TRP A 113 -7.05 3.15 7.80
CA TRP A 113 -6.95 4.60 7.83
C TRP A 113 -6.77 5.12 6.41
N LYS A 114 -7.63 6.02 5.98
CA LYS A 114 -7.64 6.60 4.62
C LYS A 114 -7.25 8.07 4.70
N SER A 115 -6.17 8.46 4.04
CA SER A 115 -5.61 9.81 4.22
C SER A 115 -6.62 10.93 3.94
N TRP A 116 -7.41 10.78 2.89
CA TRP A 116 -8.40 11.77 2.46
C TRP A 116 -9.62 11.89 3.37
N GLU A 117 -9.82 10.99 4.34
CA GLU A 117 -10.87 11.14 5.38
C GLU A 117 -10.41 12.06 6.52
N HIS A 118 -9.13 12.42 6.53
CA HIS A 118 -8.50 13.20 7.60
C HIS A 118 -7.90 14.53 7.10
N LEU A 119 -8.07 14.84 5.82
CA LEU A 119 -7.66 16.10 5.20
C LEU A 119 -8.89 16.97 4.87
N SER A 120 -8.72 18.28 4.94
CA SER A 120 -9.75 19.26 4.60
C SER A 120 -9.60 19.72 3.15
N PHE A 121 -10.61 19.48 2.32
CA PHE A 121 -10.60 19.96 0.93
C PHE A 121 -10.58 21.49 0.78
N ASP A 122 -10.93 22.22 1.84
CA ASP A 122 -10.99 23.68 1.85
C ASP A 122 -9.68 24.32 2.35
N GLU A 123 -8.90 23.59 3.17
CA GLU A 123 -7.69 24.12 3.83
C GLU A 123 -6.41 23.46 3.31
N ASP A 124 -6.44 22.15 3.05
CA ASP A 124 -5.32 21.34 2.62
C ASP A 124 -5.28 21.23 1.09
N ILE A 125 -4.81 22.30 0.45
CA ILE A 125 -4.58 22.35 -1.00
C ILE A 125 -3.19 21.75 -1.29
N ILE A 126 -3.15 20.66 -2.06
CA ILE A 126 -1.92 19.91 -2.38
C ILE A 126 -1.70 19.79 -3.88
#